data_AF-A0A7V9GKG4-F1
#
_entry.id   AF-A0A7V9GKG4-F1
#
_cell.length_a   1.000
_cell.length_b   1.000
_cell.length_c   1.000
_cell.angle_alpha   90.00
_cell.angle_beta   90.00
_cell.angle_gamma   90.00
#
_symmetry.space_group_name_H-M   'P 1'
#
loop_
_entity.id
_entity.type
_entity.pdbx_description
1 polymer ?
#
loop_
_entity_poly.entity_id
_entity_poly.type
_entity_poly.pdbx_seq_one_letter_code
_entity_poly.pdbx_strand_id
1 'polypeptide(L)'
;SPGGSVYAGLGLYDTMQYVSPDVATICIGMAASMASVLLAAGTNGKRAALKHARIMMHQPSGAIGGQASDIEITVNEIRKLKRELYDIVNHHSGKSIAVIEKDFERDHWLTAPEAKEYGLVDEVLLTNPKKDKKELL
;
A
#
# COMPACT_ATOMS: atom_id res chain seq x y z
N SER A 1 -5.90 -4.63 6.88
CA SER A 1 -6.60 -3.36 7.13
C SER A 1 -7.31 -2.90 5.86
N PRO A 2 -8.54 -2.36 5.95
CA PRO A 2 -9.25 -1.73 4.83
C PRO A 2 -8.70 -0.34 4.45
N GLY A 3 -7.74 0.20 5.21
CA GLY A 3 -7.25 1.57 5.07
C GLY A 3 -7.72 2.45 6.23
N GLY A 4 -7.87 3.75 5.99
CA GLY A 4 -8.30 4.71 6.99
C GLY A 4 -7.77 6.12 6.72
N SER A 5 -7.48 6.86 7.79
CA SER A 5 -6.93 8.22 7.71
C SER A 5 -5.58 8.24 6.99
N VAL A 6 -5.49 9.08 5.95
CA VAL A 6 -4.25 9.30 5.18
C VAL A 6 -3.14 9.87 6.07
N TYR A 7 -3.44 10.91 6.87
CA TYR A 7 -2.45 11.52 7.77
C TYR A 7 -1.90 10.54 8.81
N ALA A 8 -2.76 9.71 9.40
CA ALA A 8 -2.30 8.69 10.35
C ALA A 8 -1.43 7.63 9.65
N GLY A 9 -1.80 7.27 8.41
CA GLY A 9 -1.00 6.38 7.57
C GLY A 9 0.36 6.97 7.21
N LEU A 10 0.44 8.25 6.86
CA LEU A 10 1.71 8.94 6.56
C LEU A 10 2.62 9.01 7.79
N GLY A 11 2.08 9.27 8.98
CA GLY A 11 2.89 9.21 10.21
C GLY A 11 3.47 7.81 10.48
N LEU A 12 2.72 6.75 10.18
CA LEU A 12 3.24 5.38 10.27
C LEU A 12 4.28 5.10 9.19
N TYR A 13 4.03 5.52 7.96
CA TYR A 13 4.98 5.42 6.84
C TYR A 13 6.32 6.06 7.21
N ASP A 14 6.30 7.32 7.65
CA ASP A 14 7.50 8.05 8.03
C ASP A 14 8.22 7.38 9.20
N THR A 15 7.47 6.86 10.18
CA THR A 15 8.07 6.11 11.28
C THR A 15 8.77 4.85 10.77
N MET A 16 8.18 4.11 9.82
CA MET A 16 8.80 2.94 9.21
C MET A 16 10.11 3.30 8.49
N GLN A 17 10.18 4.48 7.85
CA GLN A 17 11.39 4.93 7.16
C GLN A 17 12.44 5.52 8.11
N TYR A 18 12.02 6.09 9.24
CA TYR A 18 12.87 6.81 10.18
C TYR A 18 13.62 5.88 11.15
N VAL A 19 12.98 4.80 11.58
CA VAL A 19 13.57 3.88 12.56
C VAL A 19 14.74 3.08 11.95
N SER A 20 15.76 2.80 12.75
CA SER A 20 16.94 2.05 12.29
C SER A 20 16.69 0.58 11.91
N PRO A 21 15.79 -0.17 12.56
CA PRO A 21 15.52 -1.54 12.17
C PRO A 21 14.77 -1.63 10.84
N ASP A 22 15.12 -2.63 10.03
CA ASP A 22 14.31 -2.98 8.87
C ASP A 22 12.88 -3.34 9.28
N VAL A 23 11.91 -2.82 8.53
CA VAL A 23 10.49 -3.10 8.76
C VAL A 23 10.01 -4.09 7.71
N ALA A 24 9.80 -5.33 8.12
CA ALA A 24 9.15 -6.34 7.30
C ALA A 24 7.63 -6.15 7.33
N THR A 25 6.98 -6.24 6.17
CA THR A 25 5.51 -6.14 6.04
C THR A 25 4.94 -7.46 5.54
N ILE A 26 3.83 -7.91 6.14
CA ILE A 26 3.15 -9.14 5.71
C ILE A 26 1.65 -8.89 5.62
N CYS A 27 1.07 -9.03 4.43
CA CYS A 27 -0.37 -9.00 4.25
C CYS A 27 -0.99 -10.37 4.52
N ILE A 28 -1.72 -10.48 5.63
CA ILE A 28 -2.34 -11.73 6.11
C ILE A 28 -3.85 -11.84 5.81
N GLY A 29 -4.38 -11.00 4.94
CA GLY A 29 -5.80 -11.02 4.56
C GLY A 29 -6.13 -9.94 3.55
N MET A 30 -6.12 -8.67 3.99
CA MET A 30 -6.34 -7.54 3.09
C MET A 30 -5.48 -6.34 3.46
N ALA A 31 -4.93 -5.67 2.46
CA ALA A 31 -4.27 -4.38 2.55
C ALA A 31 -4.87 -3.45 1.48
N ALA A 32 -5.85 -2.65 1.88
CA ALA A 32 -6.58 -1.76 0.97
C ALA A 32 -6.31 -0.28 1.29
N SER A 33 -6.38 0.59 0.28
CA SER A 33 -6.18 2.04 0.43
C SER A 33 -4.83 2.34 1.12
N MET A 34 -4.78 3.17 2.17
CA MET A 34 -3.52 3.42 2.89
C MET A 34 -2.78 2.17 3.38
N ALA A 35 -3.48 1.06 3.61
CA ALA A 35 -2.81 -0.17 4.01
C ALA A 35 -2.00 -0.81 2.87
N SER A 36 -2.38 -0.61 1.59
CA SER A 36 -1.57 -1.08 0.46
C SER A 36 -0.31 -0.25 0.29
N VAL A 37 -0.39 1.06 0.52
CA VAL A 37 0.78 1.96 0.56
C VAL A 37 1.75 1.52 1.65
N LEU A 38 1.26 1.28 2.87
CA LEU A 38 2.08 0.81 3.99
C LEU A 38 2.65 -0.60 3.76
N LEU A 39 1.91 -1.49 3.11
CA LEU A 39 2.43 -2.80 2.72
C LEU A 39 3.64 -2.66 1.80
N ALA A 40 3.53 -1.80 0.79
CA ALA A 40 4.60 -1.54 -0.16
C ALA A 40 5.82 -0.84 0.47
N ALA A 41 5.61 -0.08 1.55
CA ALA A 41 6.63 0.70 2.24
C ALA A 41 7.57 -0.09 3.17
N GLY A 42 7.38 -1.41 3.29
CA GLY A 42 8.33 -2.26 4.00
C GLY A 42 9.70 -2.30 3.30
N THR A 43 10.74 -2.68 4.04
CA THR A 43 12.10 -2.81 3.49
C THR A 43 12.08 -3.70 2.23
N ASN A 44 12.72 -3.25 1.15
CA ASN A 44 12.84 -4.01 -0.10
C ASN A 44 13.37 -5.45 0.14
N GLY A 45 12.71 -6.44 -0.43
CA GLY A 45 12.99 -7.86 -0.21
C GLY A 45 12.38 -8.45 1.07
N LYS A 46 11.66 -7.65 1.88
CA LYS A 46 11.01 -8.08 3.14
C LYS A 46 9.50 -7.80 3.16
N ARG A 47 8.89 -7.59 2.00
CA ARG A 47 7.45 -7.37 1.85
C ARG A 47 6.80 -8.66 1.35
N ALA A 48 5.81 -9.15 2.06
CA ALA A 48 5.18 -10.43 1.72
C ALA A 48 3.66 -10.36 1.77
N ALA A 49 3.01 -11.30 1.09
CA ALA A 49 1.58 -11.54 1.19
C ALA A 49 1.29 -13.04 1.29
N LEU A 50 0.29 -13.42 2.09
CA LEU A 50 -0.22 -14.79 2.06
C LEU A 50 -0.96 -15.05 0.74
N LYS A 51 -0.99 -16.32 0.30
CA LYS A 51 -1.61 -16.78 -0.96
C LYS A 51 -2.96 -16.13 -1.31
N HIS A 52 -3.86 -16.01 -0.34
CA HIS A 52 -5.22 -15.52 -0.55
C HIS A 52 -5.41 -14.04 -0.16
N ALA A 53 -4.33 -13.33 0.14
CA ALA A 53 -4.41 -11.92 0.44
C ALA A 53 -4.99 -11.10 -0.73
N ARG A 54 -5.59 -9.97 -0.42
CA ARG A 54 -6.08 -8.98 -1.37
C ARG A 54 -5.44 -7.63 -1.11
N ILE A 55 -4.91 -7.03 -2.16
CA ILE A 55 -4.35 -5.69 -2.13
C ILE A 55 -5.28 -4.81 -2.95
N MET A 56 -5.67 -3.66 -2.41
CA MET A 56 -6.52 -2.72 -3.14
C MET A 56 -5.89 -1.33 -3.14
N MET A 57 -5.83 -0.74 -4.32
CA MET A 57 -5.32 0.60 -4.55
C MET A 57 -6.47 1.48 -5.03
N HIS A 58 -6.52 2.71 -4.51
CA HIS A 58 -7.42 3.75 -5.02
C HIS A 58 -6.92 5.14 -4.63
N GLN A 59 -7.43 6.16 -5.28
CA GLN A 59 -7.15 7.55 -4.94
C GLN A 59 -7.69 7.90 -3.54
N PRO A 60 -7.06 8.84 -2.82
CA PRO A 60 -7.61 9.32 -1.57
C PRO A 60 -8.98 9.97 -1.79
N SER A 61 -9.87 9.81 -0.82
CA SER A 61 -11.21 10.40 -0.83
C SER A 61 -11.39 11.34 0.36
N GLY A 62 -12.28 12.32 0.19
CA GLY A 62 -12.65 13.25 1.24
C GLY A 62 -14.04 13.83 0.95
N ALA A 63 -14.78 14.15 2.00
CA ALA A 63 -16.05 14.85 1.89
C ALA A 63 -15.85 16.30 2.34
N ILE A 64 -16.36 17.25 1.55
CA ILE A 64 -16.37 18.66 1.94
C ILE A 64 -17.66 19.38 1.51
N GLY A 65 -18.10 20.32 2.33
CA GLY A 65 -19.05 21.37 1.99
C GLY A 65 -18.70 22.65 2.75
N GLY A 66 -19.22 23.79 2.30
CA GLY A 66 -18.91 25.10 2.89
C GLY A 66 -18.86 26.19 1.84
N GLN A 67 -18.16 27.28 2.15
CA GLN A 67 -17.93 28.35 1.19
C GLN A 67 -17.05 27.85 0.04
N ALA A 68 -17.17 28.49 -1.13
CA ALA A 68 -16.37 28.11 -2.30
C ALA A 68 -14.85 28.11 -2.00
N SER A 69 -14.38 29.04 -1.18
CA SER A 69 -13.00 29.11 -0.70
C SER A 69 -12.58 27.89 0.14
N ASP A 70 -13.43 27.44 1.05
CA ASP A 70 -13.15 26.28 1.91
C ASP A 70 -13.08 24.98 1.10
N ILE A 71 -13.99 24.86 0.13
CA ILE A 71 -14.02 23.76 -0.85
C ILE A 71 -12.70 23.75 -1.63
N GLU A 72 -12.28 24.90 -2.16
CA GLU A 72 -11.05 25.02 -2.95
C GLU A 72 -9.79 24.66 -2.13
N ILE A 73 -9.67 25.16 -0.90
CA ILE A 73 -8.56 24.86 0.00
C ILE A 73 -8.42 23.35 0.18
N THR A 74 -9.51 22.65 0.46
CA THR A 74 -9.47 21.21 0.76
C THR A 74 -9.28 20.36 -0.49
N VAL A 75 -9.86 20.75 -1.63
CA VAL A 75 -9.58 20.09 -2.91
C VAL A 75 -8.09 20.15 -3.24
N ASN A 76 -7.46 21.30 -3.01
CA ASN A 76 -6.03 21.47 -3.23
C ASN A 76 -5.20 20.61 -2.27
N GLU A 77 -5.64 20.43 -1.02
CA GLU A 77 -4.97 19.55 -0.07
C GLU A 77 -5.08 18.07 -0.46
N ILE A 78 -6.26 17.60 -0.87
CA ILE A 78 -6.46 16.24 -1.37
C ILE A 78 -5.57 15.98 -2.59
N ARG A 79 -5.39 16.97 -3.48
CA ARG A 79 -4.48 16.86 -4.64
C ARG A 79 -3.02 16.70 -4.22
N LYS A 80 -2.56 17.39 -3.18
CA LYS A 80 -1.20 17.21 -2.65
C LYS A 80 -1.01 15.81 -2.07
N LEU A 81 -1.93 15.38 -1.21
CA LEU A 81 -1.90 14.03 -0.63
C LEU A 81 -1.94 12.95 -1.73
N LYS A 82 -2.75 13.13 -2.77
CA LYS A 82 -2.79 12.21 -3.92
C LYS A 82 -1.40 12.06 -4.57
N ARG A 83 -0.69 13.18 -4.80
CA ARG A 83 0.67 13.15 -5.35
C ARG A 83 1.66 12.46 -4.41
N GLU A 84 1.68 12.83 -3.13
CA GLU A 84 2.59 12.22 -2.15
C GLU A 84 2.41 10.70 -2.07
N LEU A 85 1.17 10.22 -2.03
CA LEU A 85 0.89 8.78 -2.03
C LEU A 85 1.36 8.09 -3.31
N TYR A 86 1.24 8.75 -4.46
CA TYR A 86 1.68 8.20 -5.74
C TYR A 86 3.21 8.16 -5.83
N ASP A 87 3.90 9.17 -5.32
CA ASP A 87 5.35 9.22 -5.24
C ASP A 87 5.89 8.12 -4.31
N ILE A 88 5.22 7.87 -3.17
CA ILE A 88 5.55 6.76 -2.28
C ILE A 88 5.42 5.42 -3.00
N VAL A 89 4.29 5.19 -3.68
CA VAL A 89 4.06 3.93 -4.41
C VAL A 89 5.03 3.79 -5.57
N ASN A 90 5.36 4.87 -6.28
CA ASN A 90 6.38 4.89 -7.35
C ASN A 90 7.74 4.46 -6.80
N HIS A 91 8.16 5.07 -5.69
CA HIS A 91 9.43 4.77 -5.05
C HIS A 91 9.56 3.29 -4.67
N HIS A 92 8.53 2.72 -4.04
CA HIS A 92 8.57 1.35 -3.52
C HIS A 92 8.23 0.26 -4.54
N SER A 93 7.39 0.56 -5.53
CA SER A 93 6.98 -0.44 -6.55
C SER A 93 7.81 -0.41 -7.82
N GLY A 94 8.48 0.72 -8.10
CA GLY A 94 9.17 0.95 -9.37
C GLY A 94 8.26 1.19 -10.58
N LYS A 95 6.93 1.18 -10.41
CA LYS A 95 5.98 1.53 -11.48
C LYS A 95 6.02 3.02 -11.74
N SER A 96 5.95 3.43 -13.00
CA SER A 96 5.91 4.86 -13.35
C SER A 96 4.66 5.54 -12.78
N ILE A 97 4.76 6.84 -12.49
CA ILE A 97 3.63 7.65 -12.01
C ILE A 97 2.42 7.52 -12.94
N ALA A 98 2.61 7.50 -14.26
CA ALA A 98 1.52 7.34 -15.22
C ALA A 98 0.74 6.01 -15.07
N VAL A 99 1.43 4.92 -14.73
CA VAL A 99 0.79 3.63 -14.44
C VAL A 99 0.02 3.73 -13.12
N ILE A 100 0.64 4.29 -12.07
CA ILE A 100 0.03 4.45 -10.76
C ILE A 100 -1.21 5.34 -10.82
N GLU A 101 -1.16 6.47 -11.52
CA GLU A 101 -2.29 7.38 -11.70
C GLU A 101 -3.49 6.66 -12.33
N LYS A 102 -3.25 5.88 -13.37
CA LYS A 102 -4.28 5.07 -14.04
C LYS A 102 -4.86 4.01 -13.10
N ASP A 103 -3.99 3.30 -12.39
CA ASP A 103 -4.39 2.15 -11.59
C ASP A 103 -5.03 2.55 -10.25
N PHE A 104 -4.76 3.75 -9.72
CA PHE A 104 -5.42 4.27 -8.52
C PHE A 104 -6.71 5.04 -8.83
N GLU A 105 -7.03 5.34 -10.10
CA GLU A 105 -8.19 6.20 -10.43
C GLU A 105 -9.53 5.60 -9.93
N ARG A 106 -9.65 4.28 -9.88
CA ARG A 106 -10.77 3.55 -9.27
C ARG A 106 -10.23 2.43 -8.40
N ASP A 107 -11.12 1.79 -7.65
CA ASP A 107 -10.77 0.62 -6.85
C ASP A 107 -10.14 -0.46 -7.75
N HIS A 108 -8.85 -0.69 -7.56
CA HIS A 108 -8.07 -1.67 -8.29
C HIS A 108 -7.64 -2.78 -7.33
N TRP A 109 -8.22 -3.95 -7.54
CA TRP A 109 -7.99 -5.12 -6.69
C TRP A 109 -6.95 -6.06 -7.31
N LEU A 110 -6.01 -6.49 -6.49
CA LEU A 110 -4.93 -7.41 -6.84
C LEU A 110 -4.96 -8.62 -5.89
N THR A 111 -4.78 -9.80 -6.46
CA THR A 111 -4.36 -11.00 -5.75
C THR A 111 -2.90 -10.88 -5.29
N ALA A 112 -2.45 -11.77 -4.41
CA ALA A 112 -1.05 -11.76 -3.94
C ALA A 112 -0.01 -11.90 -5.09
N PRO A 113 -0.19 -12.80 -6.09
CA PRO A 113 0.70 -12.85 -7.25
C PRO A 113 0.71 -11.57 -8.09
N GLU A 114 -0.46 -10.98 -8.34
CA GLU A 114 -0.55 -9.72 -9.10
C GLU A 114 0.09 -8.57 -8.32
N ALA A 115 -0.07 -8.51 -7.00
CA ALA A 115 0.60 -7.52 -6.15
C ALA A 115 2.12 -7.68 -6.16
N LYS A 116 2.63 -8.91 -6.28
CA LYS A 116 4.06 -9.18 -6.46
C LYS A 116 4.54 -8.70 -7.82
N GLU A 117 3.82 -9.01 -8.89
CA GLU A 117 4.14 -8.52 -10.24
C GLU A 117 4.05 -6.99 -10.36
N TYR A 118 3.15 -6.37 -9.60
CA TYR A 118 3.04 -4.93 -9.49
C TYR A 118 4.22 -4.30 -8.74
N GLY A 119 4.88 -5.04 -7.85
CA GLY A 119 5.98 -4.56 -7.01
C GLY A 119 5.53 -4.04 -5.63
N LEU A 120 4.31 -4.33 -5.19
CA LEU A 120 3.81 -3.97 -3.85
C LEU A 120 4.29 -4.94 -2.76
N VAL A 121 4.66 -6.16 -3.16
CA VAL A 121 5.29 -7.16 -2.31
C VAL A 121 6.39 -7.89 -3.07
N ASP A 122 7.33 -8.49 -2.35
CA ASP A 122 8.46 -9.24 -2.91
C ASP A 122 8.16 -10.76 -2.97
N GLU A 123 7.37 -11.26 -2.02
CA GLU A 123 7.10 -12.69 -1.86
C GLU A 123 5.61 -13.02 -1.63
N VAL A 124 5.17 -14.14 -2.22
CA VAL A 124 3.88 -14.76 -1.90
C VAL A 124 4.14 -16.01 -1.07
N LEU A 125 3.70 -16.01 0.18
CA LEU A 125 3.86 -17.11 1.11
C LEU A 125 2.72 -18.13 0.92
N LEU A 126 3.09 -19.37 0.59
CA LEU A 126 2.14 -20.47 0.30
C LEU A 126 1.96 -21.39 1.51
N THR A 127 3.03 -22.10 1.88
CA THR A 127 3.04 -23.07 2.98
C THR A 127 4.32 -22.86 3.77
N ASN A 128 4.26 -23.07 5.09
CA ASN A 128 5.46 -22.97 5.92
C ASN A 128 6.39 -24.16 5.61
N PRO A 129 7.62 -23.94 5.09
CA PRO A 129 8.53 -25.04 4.73
C PRO A 129 8.92 -25.94 5.91
N LYS A 130 8.76 -25.45 7.16
CA LYS A 130 8.97 -26.26 8.36
C LYS A 130 7.87 -27.30 8.59
N LYS A 131 6.67 -27.12 8.03
CA LYS A 131 5.60 -28.13 8.07
C LYS A 131 5.89 -29.28 7.10
N ASP A 132 6.34 -28.97 5.89
CA ASP A 132 6.65 -29.96 4.86
C ASP A 132 7.79 -30.90 5.28
N LYS A 133 8.77 -30.40 6.03
CA LYS A 133 9.87 -31.21 6.59
C LYS A 133 9.45 -32.20 7.67
N LYS A 134 8.27 -32.01 8.28
CA LYS A 134 7.76 -32.88 9.35
C LYS A 134 7.01 -34.11 8.83
N GLU A 135 6.60 -34.10 7.56
CA GLU A 135 5.99 -35.25 6.87
C GLU A 135 7.04 -36.19 6.24
N LEU A 136 8.30 -35.76 6.18
CA LEU A 136 9.44 -36.51 5.63
C LEU A 136 10.33 -37.17 6.69
N LEU A 137 9.95 -37.07 7.97
CA LEU A 137 10.60 -37.70 9.14
C LEU A 137 9.62 -38.64 9.83
#